data_AF-A0A2M7X5S8-F1
#
_entry.id   AF-A0A2M7X5S8-F1
#
_cell.length_a   1.000
_cell.length_b   1.000
_cell.length_c   1.000
_cell.angle_alpha   90.00
_cell.angle_beta   90.00
_cell.angle_gamma   90.00
#
_symmetry.space_group_name_H-M   'P 1'
#
loop_
_entity.id
_entity.type
_entity.pdbx_description
1 polymer ?
#
loop_
_entity_poly.entity_id
_entity_poly.type
_entity_poly.pdbx_seq_one_letter_code
_entity_poly.pdbx_strand_id
1 'polypeptide(L)'
;VGIESTIIDLSQSLPRMLRPGQIGRREIEAVIGPITEGAAATSPRVSGSLRAHYAPHTPALLCPRRQLAARAHALAAAGRIALVLSIGDLPA
;
A
#
# COMPACT_ATOMS: atom_id res chain seq x y z
N VAL A 1 8.96 12.26 1.97
CA VAL A 1 8.38 11.10 1.25
C VAL A 1 6.85 11.10 1.15
N GLY A 2 6.10 11.74 2.05
CA GLY A 2 4.64 11.87 1.92
C GLY A 2 3.83 10.64 2.39
N ILE A 3 4.48 9.71 3.10
CA ILE A 3 3.85 8.58 3.81
C ILE A 3 4.27 8.64 5.28
N GLU A 4 3.53 8.02 6.20
CA GLU A 4 3.93 7.99 7.60
C GLU A 4 5.13 7.07 7.88
N SER A 5 5.67 7.16 9.10
CA SER A 5 6.83 6.40 9.57
C SER A 5 6.59 4.88 9.65
N THR A 6 7.67 4.11 9.53
CA THR A 6 7.67 2.67 9.86
C THR A 6 7.48 2.49 11.38
N ILE A 7 6.63 1.57 11.80
CA ILE A 7 6.40 1.26 13.23
C ILE A 7 6.78 -0.20 13.51
N ILE A 8 7.67 -0.39 14.49
CA ILE A 8 8.14 -1.69 14.96
C ILE A 8 7.75 -1.87 16.43
N ASP A 9 7.15 -3.01 16.74
CA ASP A 9 6.94 -3.49 18.10
C ASP A 9 8.16 -4.28 18.55
N LEU A 10 8.78 -3.81 19.64
CA LEU A 10 9.93 -4.42 20.30
C LEU A 10 9.58 -4.94 21.71
N SER A 11 8.30 -5.01 22.06
CA SER A 11 7.85 -5.47 23.38
C SER A 11 7.92 -7.00 23.55
N GLN A 12 8.03 -7.74 22.44
CA GLN A 12 8.11 -9.20 22.39
C GLN A 12 9.50 -9.66 21.97
N SER A 13 9.80 -10.95 22.18
CA SER A 13 11.09 -11.54 21.80
C SER A 13 11.36 -11.53 20.30
N LEU A 14 10.32 -11.55 19.47
CA LEU A 14 10.41 -11.43 18.01
C LEU A 14 9.86 -10.08 17.57
N PRO A 15 10.72 -9.14 17.13
CA PRO A 15 10.29 -7.84 16.62
C PRO A 15 9.27 -7.94 15.50
N ARG A 16 8.34 -6.99 15.47
CA ARG A 16 7.21 -7.03 14.53
C ARG A 16 6.96 -5.68 13.87
N MET A 17 6.91 -5.66 12.55
CA MET A 17 6.49 -4.49 11.78
C MET A 17 4.97 -4.36 11.82
N LEU A 18 4.52 -3.34 12.55
CA LEU A 18 3.10 -3.01 12.68
C LEU A 18 2.61 -2.08 11.57
N ARG A 19 3.50 -1.24 11.03
CA ARG A 19 3.18 -0.38 9.89
C ARG A 19 4.41 -0.22 8.99
N PRO A 20 4.32 -0.57 7.70
CA PRO A 20 5.36 -0.24 6.75
C PRO A 20 5.37 1.27 6.50
N GLY A 21 6.57 1.83 6.39
CA GLY A 21 6.78 3.23 6.05
C GLY A 21 8.00 3.36 5.14
N GLN A 22 8.70 4.49 5.25
CA GLN A 22 9.89 4.74 4.41
C GLN A 22 11.01 3.71 4.63
N ILE A 23 11.25 3.29 5.87
CA ILE A 23 12.31 2.32 6.19
C ILE A 23 11.74 0.93 5.98
N GLY A 24 12.28 0.21 5.01
CA GLY A 24 11.82 -1.10 4.61
C GLY A 24 12.24 -2.20 5.58
N ARG A 25 11.55 -3.34 5.47
CA ARG A 25 11.82 -4.54 6.28
C ARG A 25 13.28 -4.99 6.21
N ARG A 26 13.86 -5.07 5.00
CA ARG A 26 15.24 -5.51 4.80
C ARG A 26 16.28 -4.60 5.47
N GLU A 27 16.05 -3.29 5.46
CA GLU A 27 16.93 -2.32 6.10
C GLU A 27 16.92 -2.49 7.62
N ILE A 28 15.76 -2.79 8.19
CA ILE A 28 15.62 -3.07 9.63
C ILE A 28 16.25 -4.43 9.97
N GLU A 29 15.97 -5.46 9.18
CA GLU A 29 16.49 -6.82 9.43
C GLU A 29 18.02 -6.87 9.37
N ALA A 30 18.66 -6.00 8.58
CA ALA A 30 20.11 -5.87 8.52
C ALA A 30 20.73 -5.37 9.84
N VAL A 31 19.97 -4.70 10.71
CA VAL A 31 20.47 -4.10 11.96
C VAL A 31 20.07 -4.92 13.18
N ILE A 32 18.80 -5.32 13.27
CA ILE A 32 18.26 -5.98 14.48
C ILE A 32 18.00 -7.47 14.31
N GLY A 33 18.29 -8.03 13.12
CA GLY A 33 17.95 -9.40 12.77
C GLY A 33 16.49 -9.57 12.32
N PRO A 34 16.01 -10.82 12.17
CA PRO A 34 14.72 -11.13 11.56
C PRO A 34 13.53 -10.47 12.26
N ILE A 35 12.55 -10.02 11.47
CA ILE A 35 11.29 -9.45 11.98
C ILE A 35 10.08 -10.14 11.34
N THR A 36 8.93 -10.08 12.02
CA THR A 36 7.64 -10.54 11.46
C THR A 36 6.77 -9.36 11.01
N GLU A 37 5.87 -9.55 10.05
CA GLU A 37 4.94 -8.51 9.58
C GLU A 37 3.52 -8.68 10.14
N GLY A 38 2.80 -7.55 10.22
CA GLY A 38 1.40 -7.48 10.64
C GLY A 38 1.24 -7.49 12.16
N ALA A 39 0.09 -7.03 12.66
CA ALA A 39 -0.20 -7.02 14.09
C ALA A 39 -0.58 -8.41 14.61
N ALA A 40 -0.09 -8.78 15.80
CA ALA A 40 -0.60 -9.91 16.58
C ALA A 40 -1.75 -9.45 17.50
N ALA A 41 -2.50 -10.37 18.10
CA ALA A 41 -3.55 -10.05 19.06
C ALA A 41 -3.03 -9.25 20.27
N THR A 42 -1.76 -9.43 20.63
CA THR A 42 -1.07 -8.73 21.72
C THR A 42 -0.38 -7.45 21.28
N SER A 43 -0.36 -7.14 19.99
CA SER A 43 0.33 -5.94 19.48
C SER A 43 -0.41 -4.67 19.88
N PRO A 44 0.31 -3.61 20.25
CA PRO A 44 -0.29 -2.32 20.52
C PRO A 44 -0.99 -1.78 19.25
N ARG A 45 -2.05 -0.98 19.46
CA ARG A 45 -2.68 -0.26 18.36
C ARG A 45 -1.73 0.83 17.85
N VAL A 46 -1.66 0.96 16.53
CA VAL A 46 -0.84 1.98 15.87
C VAL A 46 -1.68 2.85 14.95
N SER A 47 -1.29 4.12 14.81
CA SER A 47 -1.90 5.06 13.87
C SER A 47 -1.84 4.52 12.44
N GLY A 48 -2.88 4.74 11.65
CA GLY A 48 -2.92 4.29 10.25
C GLY A 48 -3.14 2.79 10.04
N SER A 49 -3.54 2.04 11.08
CA SER A 49 -3.88 0.62 10.98
C SER A 49 -5.29 0.34 10.42
N LEU A 50 -6.13 1.38 10.27
CA LEU A 50 -7.46 1.24 9.69
C LEU A 50 -7.36 1.03 8.18
N ARG A 51 -8.14 0.07 7.65
CA ARG A 51 -8.24 -0.18 6.21
C ARG A 51 -8.60 1.06 5.38
N ALA A 52 -9.35 1.99 5.97
CA ALA A 52 -9.82 3.20 5.30
C ALA A 52 -8.92 4.43 5.50
N HIS A 53 -7.77 4.31 6.18
CA HIS A 53 -6.95 5.46 6.58
C HIS A 53 -6.53 6.37 5.41
N TYR A 54 -6.41 5.81 4.21
CA TYR A 54 -6.13 6.53 2.96
C TYR A 54 -7.24 6.45 1.92
N ALA A 55 -8.39 5.86 2.24
CA ALA A 55 -9.44 5.66 1.26
C ALA A 55 -10.11 7.01 0.92
N PRO A 56 -10.08 7.45 -0.36
CA PRO A 56 -10.81 8.65 -0.76
C PRO A 56 -12.33 8.41 -0.72
N HIS A 57 -13.10 9.50 -0.66
CA HIS A 57 -14.56 9.43 -0.79
C HIS A 57 -14.99 8.91 -2.17
N THR A 58 -14.29 9.30 -3.23
CA THR A 58 -14.52 8.77 -4.57
C THR A 58 -14.01 7.32 -4.65
N PRO A 59 -14.80 6.36 -5.16
CA PRO A 59 -14.36 4.97 -5.27
C PRO A 59 -13.03 4.84 -6.03
N ALA A 60 -12.04 4.24 -5.37
CA ALA A 60 -10.71 4.00 -5.92
C ALA A 60 -10.43 2.50 -6.01
N LEU A 61 -9.77 2.08 -7.09
CA LEU A 61 -9.44 0.69 -7.36
C LEU A 61 -7.98 0.60 -7.80
N LEU A 62 -7.22 -0.34 -7.24
CA LEU A 62 -5.88 -0.65 -7.71
C LEU A 62 -5.98 -1.43 -9.02
N CYS A 63 -5.35 -0.93 -10.09
CA CYS A 63 -5.36 -1.55 -11.40
C CYS A 63 -3.93 -1.68 -11.94
N PRO A 64 -3.48 -2.88 -12.36
CA PRO A 64 -2.21 -3.04 -13.03
C PRO A 64 -2.11 -2.14 -14.27
N ARG A 65 -0.95 -1.48 -14.47
CA ARG A 65 -0.74 -0.54 -15.58
C ARG A 65 -1.15 -1.10 -16.95
N ARG A 66 -0.80 -2.36 -17.23
CA ARG A 66 -1.15 -3.07 -18.48
C ARG A 66 -2.64 -3.22 -18.76
N GLN A 67 -3.49 -3.04 -17.75
CA GLN A 67 -4.94 -3.18 -17.88
C GLN A 67 -5.65 -1.83 -18.05
N LEU A 68 -4.94 -0.70 -17.95
CA LEU A 68 -5.55 0.63 -17.98
C LEU A 68 -6.27 0.91 -19.30
N ALA A 69 -5.62 0.63 -20.44
CA ALA A 69 -6.19 0.86 -21.77
C ALA A 69 -7.45 0.00 -21.99
N ALA A 70 -7.34 -1.31 -21.79
CA ALA A 70 -8.45 -2.25 -21.94
C ALA A 70 -9.66 -1.87 -21.07
N ARG A 71 -9.40 -1.43 -19.83
CA ARG A 71 -10.45 -1.03 -18.90
C ARG A 71 -11.11 0.29 -19.28
N ALA A 72 -10.34 1.26 -19.79
CA ALA A 72 -10.90 2.50 -20.33
C ALA A 72 -11.78 2.23 -21.56
N HIS A 73 -11.34 1.35 -22.48
CA HIS A 73 -12.14 0.92 -23.63
C HIS A 73 -13.44 0.23 -23.21
N ALA A 74 -13.39 -0.66 -22.22
CA ALA A 74 -14.59 -1.32 -21.70
C ALA A 74 -15.59 -0.33 -21.10
N LEU A 75 -15.11 0.70 -20.39
CA LEU A 75 -15.96 1.77 -19.86
C LEU A 75 -16.58 2.61 -20.98
N ALA A 76 -15.81 2.94 -22.02
CA ALA A 76 -16.28 3.67 -23.20
C ALA A 76 -17.34 2.88 -23.97
N ALA A 77 -17.12 1.57 -24.19
CA ALA A 77 -18.08 0.67 -24.82
C ALA A 77 -19.39 0.56 -24.03
N ALA A 78 -19.33 0.75 -22.70
CA ALA A 78 -20.50 0.82 -21.82
C ALA A 78 -21.13 2.23 -21.75
N GLY A 79 -20.77 3.15 -22.66
CA GLY A 79 -21.34 4.50 -22.74
C GLY A 79 -20.81 5.49 -21.69
N ARG A 80 -19.68 5.21 -21.04
CA ARG A 80 -19.07 6.10 -20.03
C ARG A 80 -17.89 6.87 -20.62
N ILE A 81 -17.68 8.10 -20.17
CA ILE A 81 -16.44 8.84 -20.47
C ILE A 81 -15.33 8.30 -19.56
N ALA A 82 -14.23 7.87 -20.15
CA ALA A 82 -13.04 7.41 -19.45
C ALA A 82 -11.81 8.17 -19.95
N LEU A 83 -11.04 8.73 -19.02
CA LEU A 83 -9.77 9.40 -19.29
C LEU A 83 -8.64 8.62 -18.62
N VAL A 84 -7.55 8.39 -19.35
CA VAL A 84 -6.32 7.82 -18.81
C VAL A 84 -5.24 8.88 -18.88
N LEU A 85 -4.71 9.25 -17.71
CA LEU A 85 -3.52 10.08 -17.59
C LEU A 85 -2.36 9.17 -17.15
N SER A 86 -1.32 9.08 -17.98
CA SER A 86 -0.12 8.30 -17.67
C SER A 86 1.14 9.14 -17.82
N ILE A 87 2.11 8.90 -16.94
CA ILE A 87 3.49 9.30 -17.17
C ILE A 87 4.12 8.21 -18.05
N GLY A 88 4.59 8.60 -19.24
CA GLY A 88 5.09 7.70 -20.29
C GLY A 88 4.00 6.92 -21.02
N ASP A 89 4.40 6.15 -22.03
CA ASP A 89 3.48 5.40 -22.90
C ASP A 89 2.76 4.28 -22.15
N LEU A 90 1.52 4.03 -22.52
CA LEU A 90 0.82 2.84 -22.07
C LEU A 90 1.42 1.62 -22.77
N PRO A 91 1.68 0.53 -22.04
CA PRO A 91 2.09 -0.72 -22.67
C PRO A 91 1.01 -1.18 -23.65
N ALA A 92 1.45 -1.80 -24.76
CA ALA A 92 0.58 -2.42 -25.75
C ALA A 92 -0.30 -3.52 -25.15
#